data_AF-A0A3B9J522-F1
#
_entry.id   AF-A0A3B9J522-F1
#
_cell.length_a   1.000
_cell.length_b   1.000
_cell.length_c   1.000
_cell.angle_alpha   90.00
_cell.angle_beta   90.00
_cell.angle_gamma   90.00
#
_symmetry.space_group_name_H-M   'P 1'
#
loop_
_entity.id
_entity.type
_entity.pdbx_description
1 polymer ?
#
loop_
_entity_poly.entity_id
_entity_poly.type
_entity_poly.pdbx_seq_one_letter_code
_entity_poly.pdbx_strand_id
1 'polypeptide(L)'
;MFELGGGDMAKPKLLSPKEFSPIQGDLEKALTEGLNAELKDGAWQADPDSDLWDLPTVDSKTVCKLSPIVEKITGHKLKPKWVRKGGYPSIDEAVSDLVSHIAQDCVATGAASVAAE
;
A
#
# COMPACT_ATOMS: atom_id res chain seq x y z
N MET A 1 28.09 14.68 -17.98
CA MET A 1 27.29 13.61 -18.60
C MET A 1 27.11 12.53 -17.55
N PHE A 2 26.05 12.56 -16.74
CA PHE A 2 25.78 11.45 -15.82
C PHE A 2 24.93 10.43 -16.58
N GLU A 3 25.62 9.47 -17.21
CA GLU A 3 25.01 8.21 -17.58
C GLU A 3 24.86 7.39 -16.30
N LEU A 4 23.64 7.32 -15.77
CA LEU A 4 23.27 6.29 -14.81
C LEU A 4 22.28 5.36 -15.50
N GLY A 5 22.78 4.14 -15.69
CA GLY A 5 22.22 3.12 -16.55
C GLY A 5 20.75 2.86 -16.27
N GLY A 6 20.01 2.68 -17.36
CA GLY A 6 18.76 1.94 -17.35
C GLY A 6 19.07 0.52 -16.88
N GLY A 7 18.98 0.30 -15.57
CA GLY A 7 18.84 -1.03 -15.04
C GLY A 7 17.51 -1.56 -15.53
N ASP A 8 17.55 -2.61 -16.35
CA ASP A 8 16.46 -3.56 -16.51
C ASP A 8 16.00 -4.00 -15.11
N MET A 9 15.12 -3.21 -14.46
CA MET A 9 14.24 -3.74 -13.44
C MET A 9 13.33 -4.69 -14.19
N ALA A 10 13.76 -5.95 -14.28
CA ALA A 10 12.93 -7.06 -14.68
C ALA A 10 11.56 -6.82 -14.05
N LYS A 11 10.55 -6.59 -14.89
CA LYS A 11 9.19 -6.29 -14.39
C LYS A 11 8.86 -7.38 -13.38
N PRO A 12 8.58 -7.03 -12.13
CA PRO A 12 8.34 -8.02 -11.10
C PRO A 12 7.22 -8.94 -11.60
N LYS A 13 7.49 -10.25 -11.55
CA LYS A 13 6.58 -11.27 -12.06
C LYS A 13 5.24 -11.11 -11.33
N LEU A 14 4.15 -11.09 -12.09
CA LEU A 14 2.81 -11.11 -11.52
C LEU A 14 2.65 -12.40 -10.71
N LEU A 15 2.19 -12.27 -9.48
CA LEU A 15 1.87 -13.37 -8.58
C LEU A 15 0.61 -14.06 -9.09
N SER A 16 0.54 -15.38 -8.97
CA SER A 16 -0.72 -16.09 -9.16
C SER A 16 -1.62 -15.89 -7.92
N PRO A 17 -2.95 -16.00 -8.03
CA PRO A 17 -3.84 -15.92 -6.85
C PRO A 17 -3.45 -16.93 -5.75
N LYS A 18 -2.94 -18.10 -6.14
CA LYS A 18 -2.42 -19.14 -5.24
C LYS A 18 -1.14 -18.73 -4.51
N GLU A 19 -0.34 -17.86 -5.11
CA GLU A 19 0.89 -17.32 -4.51
C GLU A 19 0.57 -16.11 -3.62
N PHE A 20 -0.47 -15.35 -3.95
CA PHE A 20 -0.92 -14.20 -3.16
C PHE A 20 -1.68 -14.59 -1.89
N SER A 21 -2.58 -15.59 -1.98
CA SER A 21 -3.41 -16.03 -0.85
C SER A 21 -2.62 -16.30 0.45
N PRO A 22 -1.48 -17.03 0.43
CA PRO A 22 -0.72 -17.27 1.65
C PRO A 22 0.03 -16.04 2.17
N ILE A 23 0.42 -15.10 1.30
CA ILE A 23 1.17 -13.89 1.71
C ILE A 23 0.23 -12.72 2.06
N GLN A 24 -1.05 -12.80 1.72
CA GLN A 24 -2.02 -11.74 1.96
C GLN A 24 -2.14 -11.41 3.45
N GLY A 25 -2.26 -12.44 4.31
CA GLY A 25 -2.34 -12.23 5.76
C GLY A 25 -1.05 -11.64 6.35
N ASP A 26 0.11 -12.08 5.87
CA ASP A 26 1.40 -11.50 6.27
C ASP A 26 1.55 -10.04 5.79
N LEU A 27 1.05 -9.73 4.59
CA LEU A 27 1.02 -8.38 4.04
C LEU A 27 0.11 -7.46 4.85
N GLU A 28 -1.12 -7.88 5.14
CA GLU A 28 -2.08 -7.14 5.98
C GLU A 28 -1.49 -6.83 7.35
N LYS A 29 -0.90 -7.86 7.98
CA LYS A 29 -0.27 -7.72 9.29
C LYS A 29 0.92 -6.76 9.23
N ALA A 30 1.83 -6.93 8.27
CA ALA A 30 3.01 -6.07 8.15
C ALA A 30 2.66 -4.61 7.83
N LEU A 31 1.64 -4.38 7.00
CA LEU A 31 1.12 -3.02 6.74
C LEU A 31 0.51 -2.40 7.99
N THR A 32 -0.28 -3.18 8.74
CA THR A 32 -0.89 -2.74 10.01
C THR A 32 0.18 -2.37 11.03
N GLU A 33 1.18 -3.25 11.23
CA GLU A 33 2.28 -3.01 12.17
C GLU A 33 3.13 -1.81 11.74
N GLY A 34 3.43 -1.67 10.45
CA GLY A 34 4.16 -0.53 9.90
C GLY A 34 3.42 0.79 10.10
N LEU A 35 2.12 0.84 9.80
CA LEU A 35 1.30 2.04 10.02
C LEU A 35 1.21 2.39 11.51
N ASN A 36 1.01 1.40 12.38
CA ASN A 36 0.93 1.63 13.82
C ASN A 36 2.28 2.14 14.38
N ALA A 37 3.40 1.62 13.90
CA ALA A 37 4.73 2.12 14.26
C ALA A 37 4.95 3.56 13.79
N GLU A 38 4.58 3.88 12.54
CA GLU A 38 4.71 5.24 12.00
C GLU A 38 3.79 6.25 12.70
N LEU A 39 2.59 5.85 13.11
CA LEU A 39 1.69 6.71 13.89
C LEU A 39 2.20 6.96 15.31
N LYS A 40 2.90 5.98 15.90
CA LYS A 40 3.54 6.14 17.21
C LYS A 40 4.79 7.02 17.15
N ASP A 41 5.60 6.87 16.10
CA ASP A 41 6.82 7.65 15.89
C ASP A 41 6.51 9.08 15.42
N GLY A 42 5.55 9.20 14.51
CA GLY A 42 5.07 10.45 13.93
C GLY A 42 3.97 11.13 14.74
N ALA A 43 3.95 10.97 16.07
CA ALA A 43 2.99 11.59 16.98
C ALA A 43 3.10 13.13 16.99
N TRP A 44 2.75 13.76 15.88
CA TRP A 44 2.19 15.09 15.86
C TRP A 44 0.79 14.94 16.45
N GLN A 45 0.68 15.24 17.74
CA GLN A 45 -0.61 15.32 18.42
C GLN A 45 -1.41 16.38 17.69
N ALA A 46 -2.40 15.97 16.89
CA ALA A 46 -3.37 16.90 16.37
C ALA A 46 -4.04 17.54 17.61
N ASP A 47 -3.92 18.86 17.73
CA ASP A 47 -4.62 19.60 18.78
C ASP A 47 -6.10 19.22 18.72
N PRO A 48 -6.71 18.76 19.83
CA PRO A 48 -8.09 18.30 19.86
C PRO A 48 -9.11 19.43 19.57
N ASP A 49 -8.64 20.69 19.50
CA ASP A 49 -9.41 21.89 19.18
C ASP A 49 -9.34 22.26 17.67
N SER A 50 -8.65 21.46 16.84
CA SER A 50 -8.52 21.75 15.40
C SER A 50 -9.59 21.07 14.53
N ASP A 51 -10.86 21.30 14.84
CA ASP A 51 -12.02 21.01 13.96
C ASP A 51 -11.96 21.77 12.60
N LEU A 52 -10.93 22.59 12.38
CA LEU A 52 -10.74 23.35 11.15
C LEU A 52 -10.23 22.51 9.97
N TRP A 53 -9.71 21.30 10.21
CA TRP A 53 -9.23 20.42 9.16
C TRP A 53 -9.57 18.98 9.51
N ASP A 54 -10.47 18.36 8.75
CA ASP A 54 -10.79 16.92 8.77
C ASP A 54 -9.53 16.13 8.34
N LEU A 55 -8.56 16.01 9.25
CA LEU A 55 -7.28 15.38 8.96
C LEU A 55 -7.42 13.87 9.05
N PRO A 56 -6.92 13.12 8.04
CA PRO A 56 -6.96 11.67 8.06
C PRO A 56 -6.11 11.13 9.22
N THR A 57 -6.55 10.02 9.82
CA THR A 57 -5.74 9.27 10.79
C THR A 57 -4.44 8.76 10.16
N VAL A 58 -4.47 8.37 8.88
CA VAL A 58 -3.29 7.89 8.15
C VAL A 58 -3.05 8.80 6.95
N ASP A 59 -1.96 9.58 6.98
CA ASP A 59 -1.58 10.40 5.83
C ASP A 59 -1.04 9.56 4.67
N SER A 60 -1.26 10.06 3.45
CA SER A 60 -0.69 9.53 2.21
C SER A 60 0.83 9.36 2.25
N LYS A 61 1.57 10.24 2.96
CA LYS A 61 3.02 10.08 3.13
C LYS A 61 3.38 8.90 4.03
N THR A 62 2.61 8.68 5.09
CA THR A 62 2.79 7.55 6.00
C THR A 62 2.63 6.24 5.24
N VAL A 63 1.64 6.15 4.37
CA VAL A 63 1.47 4.99 3.47
C VAL A 63 2.65 4.82 2.51
N CYS A 64 3.15 5.91 1.92
CA CYS A 64 4.31 5.85 1.04
C CYS A 64 5.57 5.30 1.74
N LYS A 65 5.72 5.52 3.05
CA LYS A 65 6.84 4.97 3.84
C LYS A 65 6.79 3.44 3.99
N LEU A 66 5.65 2.80 3.72
CA LEU A 66 5.52 1.34 3.72
C LEU A 66 6.05 0.70 2.43
N SER A 67 6.47 1.49 1.43
CA SER A 67 7.07 0.99 0.18
C SER A 67 8.11 -0.14 0.37
N PRO A 68 9.10 -0.04 1.29
CA PRO A 68 10.05 -1.13 1.53
C PRO A 68 9.41 -2.41 2.08
N ILE A 69 8.33 -2.31 2.86
CA ILE A 69 7.61 -3.46 3.41
C ILE A 69 6.87 -4.18 2.28
N VAL A 70 6.16 -3.43 1.45
CA VAL A 70 5.42 -3.97 0.29
C VAL A 70 6.38 -4.61 -0.71
N GLU A 71 7.50 -3.97 -1.00
CA GLU A 71 8.53 -4.51 -1.90
C GLU A 71 9.13 -5.81 -1.36
N LYS A 72 9.39 -5.90 -0.05
CA LYS A 72 9.95 -7.10 0.57
C LYS A 72 9.01 -8.30 0.51
N ILE A 73 7.70 -8.09 0.65
CA ILE A 73 6.71 -9.18 0.70
C ILE A 73 6.26 -9.58 -0.70
N THR A 74 5.98 -8.60 -1.56
CA THR A 74 5.38 -8.85 -2.87
C THR A 74 6.43 -8.89 -3.99
N GLY A 75 7.60 -8.29 -3.78
CA GLY A 75 8.59 -8.02 -4.83
C GLY A 75 8.26 -6.80 -5.68
N HIS A 76 7.17 -6.08 -5.39
CA HIS A 76 6.71 -4.92 -6.16
C HIS A 76 6.84 -3.63 -5.34
N LYS A 77 7.31 -2.56 -5.98
CA LYS A 77 7.29 -1.21 -5.38
C LYS A 77 5.86 -0.73 -5.20
N LEU A 78 5.59 -0.13 -4.04
CA LEU A 78 4.34 0.56 -3.79
C LEU A 78 4.19 1.70 -4.81
N LYS A 79 3.08 1.67 -5.57
CA LYS A 79 2.82 2.70 -6.58
C LYS A 79 2.03 3.85 -5.94
N PRO A 80 2.39 5.11 -6.20
CA PRO A 80 1.66 6.25 -5.65
C PRO A 80 0.19 6.31 -6.08
N LYS A 81 -0.16 5.64 -7.21
CA LYS A 81 -1.55 5.49 -7.67
C LYS A 81 -2.41 4.60 -6.78
N TRP A 82 -1.79 3.77 -5.92
CA TRP A 82 -2.49 2.92 -4.95
C TRP A 82 -2.81 3.67 -3.65
N VAL A 83 -2.26 4.86 -3.47
CA VAL A 83 -2.46 5.66 -2.25
C VAL A 83 -3.58 6.65 -2.48
N ARG A 84 -4.60 6.57 -1.63
CA ARG A 84 -5.73 7.51 -1.65
C ARG A 84 -5.26 8.94 -1.37
N LYS A 85 -5.69 9.86 -2.23
CA LYS A 85 -5.45 11.31 -2.03
C LYS A 85 -6.23 11.79 -0.81
N GLY A 86 -5.54 12.46 0.11
CA GLY A 86 -6.14 12.91 1.36
C GLY A 86 -6.06 11.89 2.50
N GLY A 87 -5.35 10.76 2.31
CA GLY A 87 -5.14 9.78 3.37
C GLY A 87 -6.34 8.89 3.65
N TYR A 88 -6.32 8.24 4.81
CA TYR A 88 -7.34 7.29 5.26
C TYR A 88 -7.82 7.62 6.68
N PRO A 89 -9.12 7.43 6.95
CA PRO A 89 -9.71 7.71 8.27
C PRO A 89 -9.36 6.65 9.32
N SER A 90 -8.76 5.53 8.93
CA SER A 90 -8.35 4.45 9.84
C SER A 90 -7.26 3.58 9.23
N ILE A 91 -6.50 2.89 10.08
CA ILE A 91 -5.46 1.93 9.67
C ILE A 91 -6.08 0.79 8.86
N ASP A 92 -7.21 0.24 9.33
CA ASP A 92 -7.89 -0.88 8.68
C ASP A 92 -8.31 -0.54 7.23
N GLU A 93 -8.88 0.65 7.02
CA GLU A 93 -9.26 1.12 5.68
C GLU A 93 -8.02 1.30 4.78
N ALA A 94 -6.93 1.84 5.32
CA ALA A 94 -5.67 1.97 4.57
C ALA A 94 -5.11 0.61 4.13
N VAL A 95 -5.11 -0.36 5.04
CA VAL A 95 -4.61 -1.72 4.78
C VAL A 95 -5.48 -2.41 3.74
N SER A 96 -6.81 -2.40 3.92
CA SER A 96 -7.75 -3.03 2.98
C SER A 96 -7.65 -2.45 1.57
N ASP A 97 -7.56 -1.13 1.44
CA ASP A 97 -7.44 -0.44 0.16
C ASP A 97 -6.10 -0.77 -0.54
N LEU A 98 -4.99 -0.73 0.20
CA LEU A 98 -3.67 -1.08 -0.31
C LEU A 98 -3.60 -2.54 -0.77
N VAL A 99 -4.11 -3.46 0.04
CA VAL A 99 -4.14 -4.89 -0.28
C VAL A 99 -4.98 -5.15 -1.53
N SER A 100 -6.12 -4.45 -1.68
CA SER A 100 -6.96 -4.54 -2.87
C SER A 100 -6.22 -4.06 -4.13
N HIS A 101 -5.50 -2.94 -4.04
CA HIS A 101 -4.71 -2.42 -5.16
C HIS A 101 -3.51 -3.31 -5.52
N ILE A 102 -2.82 -3.87 -4.51
CA ILE A 102 -1.74 -4.83 -4.70
C ILE A 102 -2.30 -6.11 -5.33
N ALA A 103 -3.45 -6.60 -4.86
CA ALA A 103 -4.10 -7.76 -5.45
C ALA A 103 -4.44 -7.52 -6.92
N GLN A 104 -4.98 -6.35 -7.27
CA GLN A 104 -5.33 -6.03 -8.66
C GLN A 104 -4.10 -5.88 -9.58
N ASP A 105 -3.01 -5.29 -9.10
CA ASP A 105 -1.90 -4.87 -9.94
C ASP A 105 -0.71 -5.84 -9.90
N CYS A 106 -0.54 -6.57 -8.80
CA CYS A 106 0.52 -7.55 -8.59
C CYS A 106 0.05 -8.99 -8.80
N VAL A 107 -1.25 -9.29 -8.69
CA VAL A 107 -1.76 -10.62 -9.03
C VAL A 107 -2.17 -10.63 -10.49
N ALA A 108 -1.77 -11.68 -11.21
CA ALA A 108 -2.33 -12.01 -12.52
C ALA A 108 -3.79 -12.43 -12.31
N THR A 109 -4.65 -11.45 -12.04
CA THR A 109 -6.08 -11.61 -12.19
C THR A 109 -6.28 -11.81 -13.68
N GLY A 110 -6.47 -13.08 -14.07
CA GLY A 110 -6.97 -13.37 -15.40
C GLY A 110 -8.23 -12.52 -15.57
N ALA A 111 -8.18 -11.56 -16.49
CA ALA A 111 -9.35 -10.87 -16.99
C ALA A 111 -10.24 -11.93 -17.66
N ALA A 112 -11.01 -12.65 -16.85
CA ALA A 112 -12.01 -13.61 -17.28
C ALA A 112 -13.14 -13.63 -16.25
N SER A 113 -14.25 -13.02 -16.67
CA SER A 113 -15.61 -13.21 -16.18
C SER A 113 -16.04 -12.40 -14.95
N VAL A 114 -16.48 -11.17 -15.19
CA VAL A 114 -17.89 -10.78 -14.91
C VAL A 114 -18.39 -9.85 -16.02
N ALA A 115 -18.79 -10.47 -17.13
CA ALA A 115 -19.83 -9.93 -18.00
C ALA A 115 -21.10 -10.75 -17.73
N ALA A 116 -22.26 -10.07 -17.73
CA ALA A 116 -23.61 -10.53 -17.38
C ALA A 116 -23.81 -10.73 -15.86
N GLU A 117 -24.82 -10.13 -15.22
CA GLU A 117 -26.21 -9.93 -15.66
C GLU A 117 -26.74 -8.51 -15.41
#